data_AF-A0A7V8F478-F1
#
_entry.id   AF-A0A7V8F478-F1
#
_cell.length_a   1.000
_cell.length_b   1.000
_cell.length_c   1.000
_cell.angle_alpha   90.00
_cell.angle_beta   90.00
_cell.angle_gamma   90.00
#
_symmetry.space_group_name_H-M   'P 1'
#
loop_
_entity.id
_entity.type
_entity.pdbx_description
1 polymer ?
#
loop_
_entity_poly.entity_id
_entity_poly.type
_entity_poly.pdbx_seq_one_letter_code
_entity_poly.pdbx_strand_id
1 'polypeptide(L)'
;MARQQVGYEPGQQRLQQGPAAPYQAEHARYDPMADSAMQLAAALGAPSTERVALQALGSLDQLQKQQRTTDQEEAAKAANSMTVSELGQKIKDGSILASQSPAFNATLQHIYGENLMQETERDTLSKLQSGGLVFHSTEEADAYLTKARNEHLEGQDKYTTAGFDKAWNAFRSRVFDVNAKVMNEQATTRAVQESTDNLTNVLSDVTGDQFKGTTAEAASAVIQRFQLLSATSLLRDDTRKAVLQGTLAQVAASGNQELLAELLKQHLKVGDQETTVESIVGPLRAGELVSTLTPKRTRQHANGWT
;
A
#
# COMPACT_ATOMS: atom_id res chain seq x y z
N MET A 1 26.44 58.12 13.35
CA MET A 1 26.12 56.68 13.24
C MET A 1 27.40 55.93 12.91
N ALA A 2 27.85 55.06 13.82
CA ALA A 2 28.91 54.08 13.58
C ALA A 2 28.58 52.85 14.45
N ARG A 3 28.50 51.68 13.83
CA ARG A 3 28.22 50.38 14.47
C ARG A 3 29.45 49.95 15.24
N GLN A 4 29.31 49.62 16.52
CA GLN A 4 30.38 48.98 17.30
C GLN A 4 30.03 47.51 17.50
N GLN A 5 30.83 46.66 16.84
CA GLN A 5 30.83 45.21 16.96
C GLN A 5 31.22 44.82 18.39
N VAL A 6 30.47 43.90 18.99
CA VAL A 6 30.91 43.21 20.22
C VAL A 6 31.56 41.90 19.77
N GLY A 7 32.88 41.84 19.93
CA GLY A 7 33.70 40.69 19.61
C GLY A 7 33.49 39.52 20.58
N TYR A 8 33.72 38.33 20.04
CA TYR A 8 33.69 37.05 20.73
C TYR A 8 35.06 36.78 21.37
N GLU A 9 35.11 36.41 22.65
CA GLU A 9 36.27 35.70 23.24
C GLU A 9 35.80 34.38 23.87
N PRO A 10 36.19 33.22 23.30
CA PRO A 10 35.84 31.91 23.82
C PRO A 10 36.86 31.46 24.86
N GLY A 11 36.59 31.77 26.13
CA GLY A 11 37.34 31.25 27.28
C GLY A 11 36.76 29.91 27.74
N GLN A 12 37.54 28.85 27.60
CA GLN A 12 37.19 27.48 27.96
C GLN A 12 36.70 27.33 29.42
N GLN A 13 35.45 26.96 29.61
CA GLN A 13 35.00 26.29 30.83
C GLN A 13 34.67 24.83 30.51
N ARG A 14 35.53 23.96 31.07
CA ARG A 14 35.50 22.51 30.96
C ARG A 14 34.10 21.99 31.32
N LEU A 15 33.58 21.08 30.49
CA LEU A 15 32.45 20.22 30.81
C LEU A 15 32.78 19.42 32.08
N GLN A 16 32.37 19.91 33.25
CA GLN A 16 32.16 19.04 34.40
C GLN A 16 30.85 18.30 34.14
N GLN A 17 30.97 17.04 33.75
CA GLN A 17 29.89 16.06 33.85
C GLN A 17 29.52 15.91 35.32
N GLY A 18 28.56 16.71 35.77
CA GLY A 18 27.80 16.43 36.99
C GLY A 18 26.79 15.32 36.73
N PRO A 19 26.53 14.43 37.70
CA PRO A 19 25.59 13.32 37.52
C PRO A 19 24.22 13.85 37.12
N ALA A 20 23.57 13.16 36.18
CA ALA A 20 22.22 13.49 35.71
C ALA A 20 21.29 13.72 36.91
N ALA A 21 20.69 14.90 36.98
CA ALA A 21 19.64 15.19 37.94
C ALA A 21 18.53 14.13 37.77
N PRO A 22 18.02 13.52 38.85
CA PRO A 22 16.90 12.61 38.73
C PRO A 22 15.72 13.38 38.14
N TYR A 23 15.13 12.85 37.07
CA TYR A 23 13.85 13.32 36.54
C TYR A 23 12.83 13.25 37.69
N GLN A 24 12.53 14.40 38.30
CA GLN A 24 11.34 14.56 39.10
C GLN A 24 10.21 14.82 38.12
N ALA A 25 9.24 13.91 38.06
CA ALA A 25 7.98 14.19 37.40
C ALA A 25 7.38 15.43 38.06
N GLU A 26 7.29 16.54 37.34
CA GLU A 26 6.47 17.68 37.75
C GLU A 26 5.02 17.21 37.75
N HIS A 27 4.53 16.80 38.93
CA HIS A 27 3.11 16.72 39.17
C HIS A 27 2.54 18.13 38.98
N ALA A 28 1.74 18.31 37.93
CA ALA A 28 0.98 19.54 37.72
C ALA A 28 0.26 19.91 39.02
N ARG A 29 0.65 21.00 39.67
CA ARG A 29 -0.03 21.50 40.86
C ARG A 29 -1.44 21.89 40.46
N TYR A 30 -2.42 21.11 40.90
CA TYR A 30 -3.84 21.41 40.74
C TYR A 30 -4.17 22.70 41.51
N ASP A 31 -4.60 23.73 40.79
CA ASP A 31 -5.14 24.96 41.37
C ASP A 31 -6.68 24.84 41.44
N PRO A 32 -7.26 24.63 42.64
CA PRO A 32 -8.70 24.44 42.81
C PRO A 32 -9.54 25.70 42.52
N MET A 33 -8.92 26.87 42.32
CA MET A 33 -9.61 28.12 41.96
C MET A 33 -9.90 28.23 40.45
N ALA A 34 -9.29 27.38 39.62
CA ALA A 34 -9.45 27.39 38.16
C ALA A 34 -10.63 26.54 37.66
N ASP A 35 -11.29 25.76 38.53
CA ASP A 35 -12.37 24.86 38.15
C ASP A 35 -13.70 25.61 37.99
N SER A 36 -14.33 25.51 36.83
CA SER A 36 -15.54 26.27 36.46
C SER A 36 -16.74 25.95 37.37
N ALA A 37 -16.78 24.72 37.90
CA ALA A 37 -17.78 24.31 38.89
C ALA A 37 -17.57 24.98 40.27
N MET A 38 -16.32 25.20 40.69
CA MET A 38 -15.98 25.90 41.94
C MET A 38 -16.28 27.40 41.84
N GLN A 39 -16.03 28.01 40.68
CA GLN A 39 -16.38 29.40 40.42
C GLN A 39 -17.91 29.62 40.42
N LEU A 40 -18.67 28.68 39.84
CA LEU A 40 -20.13 28.72 39.86
C LEU A 40 -20.70 28.49 41.27
N ALA A 41 -20.18 27.52 42.03
CA ALA A 41 -20.59 27.28 43.41
C ALA A 41 -20.26 28.46 44.34
N ALA A 42 -19.15 29.16 44.07
CA ALA A 42 -18.80 30.39 44.77
C ALA A 42 -19.75 31.55 44.42
N ALA A 43 -20.10 31.70 43.14
CA ALA A 43 -21.05 32.71 42.66
C ALA A 43 -22.49 32.49 43.17
N LEU A 44 -22.87 31.23 43.42
CA LEU A 44 -24.19 30.86 43.95
C LEU A 44 -24.26 30.86 45.49
N GLY A 45 -23.17 31.24 46.18
CA GLY A 45 -23.17 31.39 47.64
C GLY A 45 -23.11 30.07 48.43
N ALA A 46 -22.72 28.95 47.80
CA ALA A 46 -22.65 27.66 48.48
C ALA A 46 -21.70 27.71 49.70
N PRO A 47 -22.08 27.15 50.86
CA PRO A 47 -21.25 27.11 52.06
C PRO A 47 -19.93 26.36 51.81
N SER A 48 -18.89 26.70 52.59
CA SER A 48 -17.53 26.19 52.42
C SER A 48 -17.43 24.66 52.44
N THR A 49 -18.30 23.98 53.17
CA THR A 49 -18.38 22.51 53.24
C THR A 49 -18.81 21.86 51.92
N GLU A 50 -19.74 22.48 51.17
CA GLU A 50 -20.15 21.98 49.85
C GLU A 50 -19.06 22.21 48.79
N ARG A 51 -18.31 23.32 48.89
CA ARG A 51 -17.17 23.58 48.01
C ARG A 51 -16.03 22.57 48.23
N VAL A 52 -15.76 22.21 49.47
CA VAL A 52 -14.78 21.16 49.81
C VAL A 52 -15.24 19.79 49.30
N ALA A 53 -16.53 19.48 49.38
CA ALA A 53 -17.08 18.23 48.82
C ALA A 53 -16.98 18.19 47.28
N LEU A 54 -17.27 19.31 46.59
CA LEU A 54 -17.12 19.45 45.14
C LEU A 54 -15.65 19.33 44.70
N GLN A 55 -14.72 19.93 45.45
CA GLN A 55 -13.28 19.80 45.21
C GLN A 55 -12.79 18.36 45.42
N ALA A 56 -13.31 17.66 46.45
CA ALA A 56 -13.02 16.25 46.68
C ALA A 56 -13.56 15.35 45.54
N LEU A 57 -14.72 15.67 44.99
CA LEU A 57 -15.29 14.96 43.84
C LEU A 57 -14.52 15.23 42.54
N GLY A 58 -14.15 16.49 42.27
CA GLY A 58 -13.35 16.86 41.09
C GLY A 58 -11.95 16.26 41.09
N SER A 59 -11.31 16.20 42.27
CA SER A 59 -10.01 15.52 42.43
C SER A 59 -10.12 14.00 42.32
N LEU A 60 -11.21 13.39 42.80
CA LEU A 60 -11.49 11.96 42.61
C LEU A 60 -11.66 11.59 41.13
N ASP A 61 -12.40 12.41 40.37
CA ASP A 61 -12.60 12.21 38.92
C ASP A 61 -11.28 12.33 38.14
N GLN A 62 -10.41 13.28 38.52
CA GLN A 62 -9.09 13.42 37.91
C GLN A 62 -8.18 12.24 38.23
N LEU A 63 -8.17 11.76 39.47
CA LEU A 63 -7.40 10.57 39.87
C LEU A 63 -7.90 9.31 39.13
N GLN A 64 -9.22 9.14 38.98
CA GLN A 64 -9.77 8.03 38.19
C GLN A 64 -9.41 8.12 36.70
N LYS A 65 -9.39 9.33 36.11
CA LYS A 65 -8.94 9.52 34.73
C LYS A 65 -7.46 9.18 34.57
N GLN A 66 -6.61 9.66 35.48
CA GLN A 66 -5.18 9.34 35.45
C GLN A 66 -4.95 7.84 35.58
N GLN A 67 -5.61 7.18 36.53
CA GLN A 67 -5.51 5.73 36.71
C GLN A 67 -5.94 4.97 35.45
N ARG A 68 -7.04 5.36 34.81
CA ARG A 68 -7.47 4.75 33.54
C ARG A 68 -6.44 4.92 32.43
N THR A 69 -5.80 6.09 32.34
CA THR A 69 -4.74 6.31 31.34
C THR A 69 -3.52 5.44 31.63
N THR A 70 -3.10 5.34 32.89
CA THR A 70 -2.00 4.44 33.29
C THR A 70 -2.32 2.99 32.97
N ASP A 71 -3.52 2.53 33.32
CA ASP A 71 -3.98 1.17 33.03
C ASP A 71 -4.01 0.89 31.52
N GLN A 72 -4.39 1.88 30.70
CA GLN A 72 -4.37 1.76 29.24
C GLN A 72 -2.95 1.63 28.69
N GLU A 73 -2.01 2.43 29.17
CA GLU A 73 -0.61 2.39 28.75
C GLU A 73 0.07 1.08 29.16
N GLU A 74 -0.22 0.58 30.36
CA GLU A 74 0.29 -0.70 30.83
C GLU A 74 -0.30 -1.87 30.04
N ALA A 75 -1.61 -1.86 29.77
CA ALA A 75 -2.25 -2.86 28.92
C ALA A 75 -1.65 -2.86 27.51
N ALA A 76 -1.37 -1.69 26.95
CA ALA A 76 -0.72 -1.56 25.64
C ALA A 76 0.71 -2.10 25.64
N LYS A 77 1.51 -1.80 26.67
CA LYS A 77 2.87 -2.37 26.81
C LYS A 77 2.84 -3.89 26.94
N ALA A 78 1.92 -4.42 27.75
CA ALA A 78 1.76 -5.86 27.92
C ALA A 78 1.33 -6.55 26.61
N ALA A 79 0.33 -6.00 25.92
CA ALA A 79 -0.14 -6.55 24.65
C ALA A 79 0.92 -6.48 23.54
N ASN A 80 1.65 -5.37 23.43
CA ASN A 80 2.73 -5.20 22.43
C ASN A 80 3.94 -6.10 22.68
N SER A 81 4.08 -6.66 23.88
CA SER A 81 5.17 -7.59 24.22
C SER A 81 4.87 -9.05 23.86
N MET A 82 3.69 -9.34 23.31
CA MET A 82 3.20 -10.70 23.06
C MET A 82 2.65 -10.85 21.63
N THR A 83 2.72 -12.05 21.09
CA THR A 83 2.03 -12.39 19.83
C THR A 83 0.51 -12.52 20.04
N VAL A 84 -0.27 -12.46 18.96
CA VAL A 84 -1.74 -12.60 19.00
C VAL A 84 -2.15 -13.92 19.67
N SER A 85 -1.47 -15.01 19.33
CA SER A 85 -1.73 -16.34 19.91
C SER A 85 -1.41 -16.40 21.40
N GLU A 86 -0.28 -15.82 21.83
CA GLU A 86 0.10 -15.77 23.25
C GLU A 86 -0.85 -14.88 24.06
N LEU A 87 -1.25 -13.74 23.52
CA LEU A 87 -2.20 -12.84 24.15
C LEU A 87 -3.58 -13.50 24.28
N GLY A 88 -4.07 -14.13 23.21
CA GLY A 88 -5.34 -14.85 23.21
C GLY A 88 -5.35 -16.03 24.18
N GLN A 89 -4.25 -16.79 24.26
CA GLN A 89 -4.10 -17.88 25.22
C GLN A 89 -4.10 -17.33 26.66
N LYS A 90 -3.35 -16.26 26.93
CA LYS A 90 -3.30 -15.68 28.27
C LYS A 90 -4.62 -15.03 28.71
N ILE A 91 -5.40 -14.49 27.78
CA ILE A 91 -6.78 -14.02 28.04
C ILE A 91 -7.69 -15.21 28.38
N LYS A 92 -7.64 -16.29 27.60
CA LYS A 92 -8.44 -17.51 27.83
C LYS A 92 -8.08 -18.22 29.14
N ASP A 93 -6.79 -18.30 29.44
CA ASP A 93 -6.26 -18.94 30.65
C ASP A 93 -6.42 -18.06 31.90
N GLY A 94 -6.91 -16.82 31.75
CA GLY A 94 -7.08 -15.86 32.85
C GLY A 94 -5.77 -15.41 33.50
N SER A 95 -4.62 -15.72 32.91
CA SER A 95 -3.30 -15.46 33.53
C SER A 95 -2.91 -13.99 33.58
N ILE A 96 -3.54 -13.13 32.75
CA ILE A 96 -3.34 -11.67 32.76
C ILE A 96 -4.29 -10.96 33.77
N LEU A 97 -5.15 -11.70 34.49
CA LEU A 97 -6.10 -11.13 35.47
C LEU A 97 -5.44 -10.44 36.68
N ALA A 98 -4.13 -10.59 36.88
CA ALA A 98 -3.47 -10.20 38.14
C ALA A 98 -3.15 -8.69 38.30
N SER A 99 -3.39 -7.82 37.29
CA SER A 99 -3.27 -6.36 37.42
C SER A 99 -4.64 -5.63 37.41
N GLN A 100 -5.52 -6.09 38.29
CA GLN A 100 -6.45 -5.36 39.18
C GLN A 100 -7.44 -4.27 38.70
N SER A 101 -7.59 -3.94 37.41
CA SER A 101 -8.62 -2.96 36.98
C SER A 101 -9.51 -3.43 35.82
N PRO A 102 -10.84 -3.22 35.87
CA PRO A 102 -11.73 -3.50 34.74
C PRO A 102 -11.36 -2.74 33.46
N ALA A 103 -10.74 -1.56 33.57
CA ALA A 103 -10.29 -0.78 32.43
C ALA A 103 -9.09 -1.43 31.75
N PHE A 104 -8.12 -1.91 32.52
CA PHE A 104 -6.96 -2.65 32.01
C PHE A 104 -7.40 -3.87 31.19
N ASN A 105 -8.30 -4.70 31.74
CA ASN A 105 -8.77 -5.91 31.06
C ASN A 105 -9.56 -5.59 29.77
N ALA A 106 -10.44 -4.59 29.82
CA ALA A 106 -11.16 -4.12 28.64
C ALA A 106 -10.21 -3.61 27.55
N THR A 107 -9.17 -2.87 27.91
CA THR A 107 -8.16 -2.38 26.95
C THR A 107 -7.33 -3.52 26.37
N LEU A 108 -6.93 -4.49 27.19
CA LEU A 108 -6.18 -5.66 26.71
C LEU A 108 -7.00 -6.49 25.71
N GLN A 109 -8.27 -6.76 26.02
CA GLN A 109 -9.21 -7.45 25.12
C GLN A 109 -9.43 -6.67 23.83
N HIS A 110 -9.57 -5.34 23.93
CA HIS A 110 -9.66 -4.47 22.76
C HIS A 110 -8.42 -4.55 21.86
N ILE A 111 -7.21 -4.50 22.43
CA ILE A 111 -5.97 -4.62 21.66
C ILE A 111 -5.82 -6.01 21.05
N TYR A 112 -6.24 -7.06 21.76
CA TYR A 112 -6.30 -8.41 21.21
C TYR A 112 -7.22 -8.48 19.97
N GLY A 113 -8.40 -7.89 20.03
CA GLY A 113 -9.31 -7.78 18.88
C GLY A 113 -8.71 -7.01 17.70
N GLU A 114 -8.03 -5.89 17.97
CA GLU A 114 -7.31 -5.13 16.92
C GLU A 114 -6.22 -5.97 16.25
N ASN A 115 -5.42 -6.68 17.04
CA ASN A 115 -4.33 -7.53 16.54
C ASN A 115 -4.86 -8.71 15.72
N LEU A 116 -5.96 -9.33 16.15
CA LEU A 116 -6.63 -10.40 15.42
C LEU A 116 -7.11 -9.91 14.05
N MET A 117 -7.73 -8.72 14.01
CA MET A 117 -8.16 -8.11 12.74
C MET A 117 -6.98 -7.82 11.81
N GLN A 118 -5.86 -7.28 12.33
CA GLN A 118 -4.66 -7.04 11.53
C GLN A 118 -4.07 -8.34 10.95
N GLU A 119 -4.10 -9.43 11.71
CA GLU A 119 -3.66 -10.74 11.24
C GLU A 119 -4.57 -11.28 10.13
N THR A 120 -5.89 -11.24 10.33
CA THR A 120 -6.89 -11.62 9.31
C THR A 120 -6.74 -10.79 8.04
N GLU A 121 -6.50 -9.48 8.19
CA GLU A 121 -6.25 -8.57 7.07
C GLU A 121 -5.01 -9.00 6.28
N ARG A 122 -3.88 -9.17 6.96
CA ARG A 122 -2.61 -9.54 6.31
C ARG A 122 -2.74 -10.86 5.55
N ASP A 123 -3.35 -11.87 6.17
CA ASP A 123 -3.55 -13.19 5.56
C ASP A 123 -4.48 -13.10 4.35
N THR A 124 -5.63 -12.42 4.48
CA THR A 124 -6.61 -12.29 3.39
C THR A 124 -6.02 -11.52 2.20
N LEU A 125 -5.37 -10.38 2.46
CA LEU A 125 -4.76 -9.57 1.40
C LEU A 125 -3.60 -10.30 0.72
N SER A 126 -2.79 -11.06 1.47
CA SER A 126 -1.72 -11.88 0.89
C SER A 126 -2.27 -12.98 -0.03
N LYS A 127 -3.35 -13.65 0.38
CA LYS A 127 -4.03 -14.67 -0.44
C LYS A 127 -4.65 -14.08 -1.71
N LEU A 128 -5.24 -12.88 -1.63
CA LEU A 128 -5.76 -12.16 -2.80
C LEU A 128 -4.65 -11.80 -3.78
N GLN A 129 -3.54 -11.23 -3.29
CA GLN A 129 -2.42 -10.81 -4.13
C GLN A 129 -1.69 -11.99 -4.79
N SER A 130 -1.56 -13.11 -4.07
CA SER A 130 -0.93 -14.33 -4.61
C SER A 130 -1.86 -15.14 -5.53
N GLY A 131 -3.15 -14.77 -5.62
CA GLY A 131 -4.15 -15.51 -6.38
C GLY A 131 -4.62 -16.80 -5.71
N GLY A 132 -4.23 -17.06 -4.46
CA GLY A 132 -4.76 -18.17 -3.65
C GLY A 132 -6.20 -17.95 -3.20
N LEU A 133 -6.68 -16.71 -3.26
CA LEU A 133 -8.07 -16.32 -3.05
C LEU A 133 -8.48 -15.36 -4.17
N VAL A 134 -9.65 -15.57 -4.76
CA VAL A 134 -10.23 -14.72 -5.79
C VAL A 134 -11.72 -14.65 -5.52
N PHE A 135 -12.28 -13.44 -5.56
CA PHE A 135 -13.73 -13.27 -5.49
C PHE A 135 -14.27 -12.86 -6.85
N HIS A 136 -15.24 -13.63 -7.35
CA HIS A 136 -15.89 -13.36 -8.64
C HIS A 136 -17.07 -12.41 -8.51
N SER A 137 -17.56 -12.19 -7.29
CA SER A 137 -18.63 -11.24 -7.01
C SER A 137 -18.45 -10.56 -5.65
N THR A 138 -19.15 -9.44 -5.48
CA THR A 138 -19.17 -8.70 -4.21
C THR A 138 -19.81 -9.55 -3.10
N GLU A 139 -20.82 -10.33 -3.45
CA GLU A 139 -21.53 -11.22 -2.52
C GLU A 139 -20.65 -12.35 -2.01
N GLU A 140 -19.79 -12.92 -2.87
CA GLU A 140 -18.84 -13.96 -2.48
C GLU A 140 -17.80 -13.43 -1.49
N ALA A 141 -17.23 -12.25 -1.78
CA ALA A 141 -16.32 -11.58 -0.87
C ALA A 141 -17.00 -11.25 0.47
N ASP A 142 -18.23 -10.75 0.44
CA ASP A 142 -18.98 -10.45 1.66
C ASP A 142 -19.32 -11.68 2.49
N ALA A 143 -19.70 -12.79 1.84
CA ALA A 143 -19.96 -14.05 2.52
C ALA A 143 -18.69 -14.59 3.18
N TYR A 144 -17.55 -14.54 2.49
CA TYR A 144 -16.26 -14.94 3.04
C TYR A 144 -15.86 -14.09 4.24
N LEU A 145 -15.92 -12.76 4.10
CA LEU A 145 -15.55 -11.83 5.17
C LEU A 145 -16.48 -11.97 6.38
N THR A 146 -17.79 -12.12 6.15
CA THR A 146 -18.77 -12.34 7.23
C THR A 146 -18.49 -13.65 7.96
N LYS A 147 -18.19 -14.73 7.23
CA LYS A 147 -17.84 -16.02 7.81
C LYS A 147 -16.56 -15.92 8.65
N ALA A 148 -15.50 -15.32 8.10
CA ALA A 148 -14.23 -15.12 8.80
C ALA A 148 -14.42 -14.28 10.08
N ARG A 149 -15.22 -13.20 10.01
CA ARG A 149 -15.58 -12.40 11.19
C ARG A 149 -16.28 -13.23 12.24
N ASN A 150 -17.28 -14.03 11.85
CA ASN A 150 -18.02 -14.85 12.81
C ASN A 150 -17.13 -15.92 13.45
N GLU A 151 -16.26 -16.58 12.68
CA GLU A 151 -15.31 -17.58 13.20
C GLU A 151 -14.32 -16.97 14.20
N HIS A 152 -13.86 -15.74 13.97
CA HIS A 152 -12.93 -15.05 14.87
C HIS A 152 -13.61 -14.48 16.13
N LEU A 153 -14.87 -14.06 16.03
CA LEU A 153 -15.61 -13.37 17.10
C LEU A 153 -16.56 -14.28 17.90
N GLU A 154 -16.82 -15.51 17.44
CA GLU A 154 -17.68 -16.44 18.17
C GLU A 154 -17.12 -16.72 19.58
N GLY A 155 -17.97 -16.50 20.59
CA GLY A 155 -17.59 -16.67 22.00
C GLY A 155 -16.65 -15.61 22.57
N GLN A 156 -16.30 -14.56 21.82
CA GLN A 156 -15.48 -13.45 22.30
C GLN A 156 -16.31 -12.43 23.08
N ASP A 157 -15.64 -11.65 23.92
CA ASP A 157 -16.27 -10.58 24.68
C ASP A 157 -16.53 -9.32 23.80
N LYS A 158 -17.33 -8.39 24.35
CA LYS A 158 -17.73 -7.15 23.68
C LYS A 158 -16.57 -6.18 23.39
N TYR A 159 -15.50 -6.18 24.20
CA TYR A 159 -14.34 -5.32 24.01
C TYR A 159 -13.42 -5.87 22.92
N THR A 160 -13.21 -7.18 22.89
CA THR A 160 -12.55 -7.87 21.77
C THR A 160 -13.30 -7.63 20.46
N THR A 161 -14.63 -7.76 20.47
CA THR A 161 -15.48 -7.45 19.31
C THR A 161 -15.32 -6.00 18.85
N ALA A 162 -15.35 -5.04 19.77
CA ALA A 162 -15.18 -3.63 19.46
C ALA A 162 -13.79 -3.31 18.87
N GLY A 163 -12.73 -3.92 19.40
CA GLY A 163 -11.37 -3.79 18.86
C GLY A 163 -11.24 -4.34 17.44
N PHE A 164 -11.83 -5.51 17.18
CA PHE A 164 -11.85 -6.11 15.84
C PHE A 164 -12.64 -5.25 14.85
N ASP A 165 -13.83 -4.80 15.24
CA ASP A 165 -14.72 -4.02 14.37
C ASP A 165 -14.19 -2.60 14.06
N LYS A 166 -13.25 -2.08 14.87
CA LYS A 166 -12.67 -0.73 14.71
C LYS A 166 -12.12 -0.46 13.31
N ALA A 167 -11.41 -1.42 12.70
CA ALA A 167 -10.89 -1.27 11.34
C ALA A 167 -11.55 -2.19 10.30
N TRP A 168 -12.60 -2.93 10.71
CA TRP A 168 -13.27 -3.91 9.86
C TRP A 168 -13.81 -3.32 8.55
N ASN A 169 -14.48 -2.17 8.61
CA ASN A 169 -15.02 -1.52 7.42
C ASN A 169 -13.93 -1.05 6.46
N ALA A 170 -12.80 -0.55 6.98
CA ALA A 170 -11.66 -0.15 6.18
C ALA A 170 -10.95 -1.37 5.56
N PHE A 171 -10.85 -2.48 6.29
CA PHE A 171 -10.37 -3.76 5.77
C PHE A 171 -11.27 -4.27 4.63
N ARG A 172 -12.60 -4.31 4.83
CA ARG A 172 -13.57 -4.73 3.82
C ARG A 172 -13.45 -3.92 2.53
N SER A 173 -13.35 -2.59 2.62
CA SER A 173 -13.11 -1.74 1.45
C SER A 173 -11.81 -2.11 0.73
N ARG A 174 -10.71 -2.29 1.47
CA ARG A 174 -9.41 -2.66 0.89
C ARG A 174 -9.42 -4.03 0.20
N VAL A 175 -10.18 -4.99 0.73
CA VAL A 175 -10.37 -6.30 0.08
C VAL A 175 -11.01 -6.14 -1.29
N PHE A 176 -12.05 -5.31 -1.41
CA PHE A 176 -12.68 -5.03 -2.70
C PHE A 176 -11.72 -4.34 -3.67
N ASP A 177 -11.00 -3.32 -3.22
CA ASP A 177 -10.05 -2.58 -4.05
C ASP A 177 -8.92 -3.50 -4.57
N VAL A 178 -8.36 -4.33 -3.69
CA VAL A 178 -7.30 -5.27 -4.05
C VAL A 178 -7.82 -6.36 -4.97
N ASN A 179 -9.01 -6.92 -4.70
CA ASN A 179 -9.60 -7.94 -5.57
C ASN A 179 -9.87 -7.38 -6.98
N ALA A 180 -10.44 -6.17 -7.07
CA ALA A 180 -10.67 -5.50 -8.35
C ALA A 180 -9.35 -5.25 -9.11
N LYS A 181 -8.30 -4.82 -8.39
CA LYS A 181 -6.97 -4.63 -8.98
C LYS A 181 -6.39 -5.93 -9.52
N VAL A 182 -6.41 -7.01 -8.75
CA VAL A 182 -5.89 -8.33 -9.16
C VAL A 182 -6.67 -8.87 -10.35
N MET A 183 -8.01 -8.79 -10.34
CA MET A 183 -8.85 -9.19 -11.48
C MET A 183 -8.55 -8.37 -12.73
N ASN A 184 -8.37 -7.05 -12.57
CA ASN A 184 -8.01 -6.18 -13.68
C ASN A 184 -6.63 -6.51 -14.25
N GLU A 185 -5.63 -6.77 -13.40
CA GLU A 185 -4.28 -7.18 -13.81
C GLU A 185 -4.29 -8.54 -14.53
N GLN A 186 -5.05 -9.52 -14.03
CA GLN A 186 -5.22 -10.81 -14.69
C GLN A 186 -5.91 -10.68 -16.05
N ALA A 187 -7.00 -9.92 -16.13
CA ALA A 187 -7.69 -9.66 -17.39
C ALA A 187 -6.78 -8.95 -18.40
N THR A 188 -6.00 -7.97 -17.94
CA THR A 188 -5.01 -7.24 -18.74
C THR A 188 -3.93 -8.20 -19.25
N THR A 189 -3.40 -9.07 -18.39
CA THR A 189 -2.37 -10.06 -18.76
C THR A 189 -2.90 -11.05 -19.80
N ARG A 190 -4.12 -11.57 -19.62
CA ARG A 190 -4.77 -12.45 -20.60
C ARG A 190 -5.00 -11.75 -21.92
N ALA A 191 -5.53 -10.52 -21.90
CA ALA A 191 -5.76 -9.73 -23.12
C ALA A 191 -4.45 -9.47 -23.89
N VAL A 192 -3.36 -9.15 -23.18
CA VAL A 192 -2.02 -9.02 -23.79
C VAL A 192 -1.59 -10.33 -24.41
N GLN A 193 -1.70 -11.45 -23.69
CA GLN A 193 -1.25 -12.75 -24.17
C GLN A 193 -2.05 -13.23 -25.39
N GLU A 194 -3.38 -13.20 -25.33
CA GLU A 194 -4.24 -13.58 -26.46
C GLU A 194 -3.98 -12.70 -27.70
N SER A 195 -3.78 -11.39 -27.50
CA SER A 195 -3.47 -10.48 -28.59
C SER A 195 -2.07 -10.73 -29.16
N THR A 196 -1.08 -11.00 -28.31
CA THR A 196 0.28 -11.35 -28.75
C THR A 196 0.27 -12.66 -29.52
N ASP A 197 -0.36 -13.72 -29.01
CA ASP A 197 -0.46 -15.01 -29.69
C ASP A 197 -1.14 -14.86 -31.06
N ASN A 198 -2.17 -14.03 -31.15
CA ASN A 198 -2.84 -13.75 -32.40
C ASN A 198 -1.93 -13.05 -33.43
N LEU A 199 -1.14 -12.06 -32.99
CA LEU A 199 -0.18 -11.38 -33.86
C LEU A 199 1.02 -12.27 -34.23
N THR A 200 1.47 -13.12 -33.32
CA THR A 200 2.51 -14.13 -33.58
C THR A 200 2.06 -15.11 -34.67
N ASN A 201 0.80 -15.52 -34.68
CA ASN A 201 0.26 -16.38 -35.74
C ASN A 201 0.30 -15.66 -37.10
N VAL A 202 -0.18 -14.42 -37.17
CA VAL A 202 -0.09 -13.62 -38.42
C VAL A 202 1.35 -13.40 -38.83
N LEU A 203 2.25 -13.14 -37.87
CA LEU A 203 3.68 -12.96 -38.16
C LEU A 203 4.28 -14.24 -38.76
N SER A 204 3.92 -15.41 -38.23
CA SER A 204 4.36 -16.71 -38.75
C SER A 204 3.81 -16.97 -40.15
N ASP A 205 2.56 -16.60 -40.42
CA ASP A 205 1.94 -16.72 -41.73
C ASP A 205 2.62 -15.83 -42.79
N VAL A 206 2.98 -14.59 -42.44
CA VAL A 206 3.58 -13.63 -43.40
C VAL A 206 5.09 -13.77 -43.54
N THR A 207 5.75 -14.48 -42.64
CA THR A 207 7.19 -14.77 -42.72
C THR A 207 7.51 -16.19 -43.17
N GLY A 208 6.49 -17.06 -43.27
CA GLY A 208 6.65 -18.42 -43.75
C GLY A 208 6.82 -18.52 -45.27
N ASP A 209 7.38 -19.65 -45.73
CA ASP A 209 7.69 -19.92 -47.14
C ASP A 209 6.46 -19.89 -48.09
N GLN A 210 5.26 -19.95 -47.51
CA GLN A 210 3.98 -19.92 -48.23
C GLN A 210 3.54 -18.49 -48.58
N PHE A 211 4.11 -17.46 -47.93
CA PHE A 211 3.76 -16.07 -48.17
C PHE A 211 4.40 -15.57 -49.47
N LYS A 212 3.55 -15.14 -50.42
CA LYS A 212 3.99 -14.65 -51.74
C LYS A 212 3.98 -13.12 -51.89
N GLY A 213 3.67 -12.41 -50.81
CA GLY A 213 3.58 -10.95 -50.81
C GLY A 213 4.93 -10.26 -50.57
N THR A 214 4.95 -8.94 -50.67
CA THR A 214 6.09 -8.09 -50.34
C THR A 214 6.23 -7.89 -48.82
N THR A 215 7.41 -7.47 -48.36
CA THR A 215 7.63 -7.09 -46.95
C THR A 215 6.70 -5.97 -46.47
N ALA A 216 6.30 -5.05 -47.36
CA ALA A 216 5.32 -4.02 -47.06
C ALA A 216 3.90 -4.59 -46.87
N GLU A 217 3.51 -5.58 -47.67
CA GLU A 217 2.22 -6.28 -47.51
C GLU A 217 2.20 -7.12 -46.22
N ALA A 218 3.32 -7.77 -45.88
CA ALA A 218 3.48 -8.46 -44.60
C ALA A 218 3.33 -7.51 -43.40
N ALA A 219 4.01 -6.37 -43.43
CA ALA A 219 3.89 -5.34 -42.40
C ALA A 219 2.45 -4.80 -42.29
N SER A 220 1.78 -4.57 -43.43
CA SER A 220 0.39 -4.11 -43.45
C SER A 220 -0.56 -5.15 -42.85
N ALA A 221 -0.40 -6.44 -43.17
CA ALA A 221 -1.25 -7.51 -42.63
C ALA A 221 -1.18 -7.61 -41.09
N VAL A 222 0.03 -7.53 -40.53
CA VAL A 222 0.24 -7.53 -39.07
C VAL A 222 -0.45 -6.32 -38.43
N ILE A 223 -0.32 -5.14 -39.02
CA ILE A 223 -0.90 -3.91 -38.48
C ILE A 223 -2.42 -3.85 -38.65
N GLN A 224 -2.96 -4.33 -39.77
CA GLN A 224 -4.40 -4.48 -39.95
C GLN A 224 -4.99 -5.42 -38.90
N ARG A 225 -4.30 -6.52 -38.57
CA ARG A 225 -4.74 -7.41 -37.50
C ARG A 225 -4.70 -6.74 -36.14
N PHE A 226 -3.65 -5.98 -35.85
CA PHE A 226 -3.55 -5.19 -34.62
C PHE A 226 -4.68 -4.17 -34.49
N GLN A 227 -5.02 -3.47 -35.58
CA GLN A 227 -6.14 -2.53 -35.61
C GLN A 227 -7.50 -3.23 -35.40
N LEU A 228 -7.68 -4.43 -35.97
CA LEU A 228 -8.88 -5.23 -35.76
C LEU A 228 -9.02 -5.68 -34.30
N LEU A 229 -7.92 -6.12 -33.66
CA LEU A 229 -7.90 -6.47 -32.24
C LEU A 229 -8.22 -5.26 -31.35
N SER A 230 -7.68 -4.09 -31.72
CA SER A 230 -7.98 -2.81 -31.07
C SER A 230 -9.46 -2.42 -31.19
N ALA A 231 -10.11 -2.74 -32.31
CA ALA A 231 -11.51 -2.42 -32.56
C ALA A 231 -12.50 -3.39 -31.88
N THR A 232 -12.09 -4.63 -31.61
CA THR A 232 -12.99 -5.70 -31.13
C THR A 232 -13.04 -5.85 -29.61
N SER A 233 -12.55 -4.87 -28.84
CA SER A 233 -12.43 -4.89 -27.36
C SER A 233 -11.52 -5.99 -26.77
N LEU A 234 -10.98 -6.87 -27.60
CA LEU A 234 -9.99 -7.88 -27.20
C LEU A 234 -8.66 -7.24 -26.77
N LEU A 235 -8.32 -6.09 -27.36
CA LEU A 235 -7.14 -5.32 -27.00
C LEU A 235 -7.56 -3.99 -26.36
N ARG A 236 -7.35 -3.90 -25.04
CA ARG A 236 -7.62 -2.67 -24.28
C ARG A 236 -6.61 -1.57 -24.59
N ASP A 237 -7.05 -0.32 -24.50
CA ASP A 237 -6.24 0.85 -24.84
C ASP A 237 -4.94 0.96 -24.05
N ASP A 238 -4.98 0.61 -22.76
CA ASP A 238 -3.82 0.55 -21.86
C ASP A 238 -2.81 -0.54 -22.23
N THR A 239 -3.24 -1.58 -22.95
CA THR A 239 -2.39 -2.72 -23.37
C THR A 239 -1.83 -2.63 -24.78
N ARG A 240 -2.41 -1.78 -25.64
CA ARG A 240 -2.03 -1.61 -27.06
C ARG A 240 -0.53 -1.44 -27.27
N LYS A 241 0.09 -0.57 -26.47
CA LYS A 241 1.53 -0.29 -26.56
C LYS A 241 2.38 -1.51 -26.20
N ALA A 242 2.00 -2.24 -25.14
CA ALA A 242 2.74 -3.42 -24.70
C ALA A 242 2.69 -4.53 -25.76
N VAL A 243 1.53 -4.76 -26.37
CA VAL A 243 1.36 -5.76 -27.43
C VAL A 243 2.14 -5.41 -28.70
N LEU A 244 2.13 -4.13 -29.12
CA LEU A 244 2.99 -3.66 -30.23
C LEU A 244 4.47 -3.86 -29.93
N GLN A 245 4.91 -3.50 -28.72
CA GLN A 245 6.30 -3.67 -28.31
C GLN A 245 6.72 -5.14 -28.30
N GLY A 246 5.86 -6.05 -27.80
CA GLY A 246 6.13 -7.49 -27.83
C GLY A 246 6.25 -8.02 -29.27
N THR A 247 5.34 -7.59 -30.16
CA THR A 247 5.36 -7.98 -31.57
C THR A 247 6.64 -7.52 -32.27
N LEU A 248 7.04 -6.25 -32.08
CA LEU A 248 8.28 -5.72 -32.65
C LEU A 248 9.53 -6.40 -32.08
N ALA A 249 9.54 -6.70 -30.78
CA ALA A 249 10.62 -7.44 -30.15
C ALA A 249 10.77 -8.85 -30.73
N GLN A 250 9.65 -9.51 -31.07
CA GLN A 250 9.66 -10.82 -31.72
C GLN A 250 10.23 -10.75 -33.15
N VAL A 251 9.89 -9.72 -33.92
CA VAL A 251 10.47 -9.48 -35.25
C VAL A 251 11.96 -9.14 -35.18
N ALA A 252 12.36 -8.33 -34.19
CA ALA A 252 13.77 -8.05 -33.95
C ALA A 252 14.54 -9.33 -33.57
N ALA A 253 13.95 -10.19 -32.74
CA ALA A 253 14.55 -11.47 -32.35
C ALA A 253 14.67 -12.46 -33.51
N SER A 254 13.76 -12.42 -34.50
CA SER A 254 13.86 -13.25 -35.71
C SER A 254 14.90 -12.74 -36.72
N GLY A 255 15.47 -11.56 -36.50
CA GLY A 255 16.50 -10.97 -37.36
C GLY A 255 15.96 -10.35 -38.65
N ASN A 256 14.63 -10.25 -38.83
CA ASN A 256 14.02 -9.71 -40.04
C ASN A 256 13.99 -8.17 -40.03
N GLN A 257 15.14 -7.57 -40.38
CA GLN A 257 15.36 -6.12 -40.31
C GLN A 257 14.44 -5.33 -41.25
N GLU A 258 14.18 -5.86 -42.45
CA GLU A 258 13.32 -5.22 -43.45
C GLU A 258 11.88 -5.15 -42.97
N LEU A 259 11.36 -6.25 -42.42
CA LEU A 259 10.02 -6.29 -41.84
C LEU A 259 9.89 -5.37 -40.62
N LEU A 260 10.91 -5.32 -39.75
CA LEU A 260 10.90 -4.41 -38.61
C LEU A 260 10.85 -2.94 -39.06
N ALA A 261 11.68 -2.57 -40.04
CA ALA A 261 11.72 -1.22 -40.57
C ALA A 261 10.39 -0.82 -41.24
N GLU A 262 9.77 -1.75 -41.98
CA GLU A 262 8.45 -1.50 -42.59
C GLU A 262 7.33 -1.43 -41.55
N LEU A 263 7.36 -2.27 -40.51
CA LEU A 263 6.40 -2.21 -39.40
C LEU A 263 6.46 -0.87 -38.67
N LEU A 264 7.65 -0.32 -38.41
CA LEU A 264 7.81 0.97 -37.74
C LEU A 264 7.21 2.15 -38.53
N LYS A 265 7.21 2.05 -39.87
CA LYS A 265 6.63 3.06 -40.78
C LYS A 265 5.12 2.95 -40.94
N GLN A 266 4.51 1.83 -40.56
CA GLN A 266 3.07 1.64 -40.72
C GLN A 266 2.28 2.66 -39.88
N HIS A 267 1.17 3.11 -40.46
CA HIS A 267 0.23 4.01 -39.80
C HIS A 267 -0.78 3.24 -38.95
N LEU A 268 -1.04 3.76 -37.77
CA LEU A 268 -1.99 3.27 -36.79
C LEU A 268 -3.02 4.34 -36.49
N LYS A 269 -4.29 3.95 -36.52
CA LYS A 269 -5.37 4.74 -35.94
C LYS A 269 -5.48 4.42 -34.46
N VAL A 270 -5.22 5.42 -33.62
CA VAL A 270 -5.45 5.35 -32.17
C VAL A 270 -6.50 6.39 -31.82
N GLY A 271 -7.75 5.95 -31.68
CA GLY A 271 -8.90 6.86 -31.61
C GLY A 271 -9.06 7.63 -32.94
N ASP A 272 -9.20 8.96 -32.86
CA ASP A 272 -9.35 9.84 -34.02
C ASP A 272 -8.02 10.30 -34.63
N GLN A 273 -6.88 9.89 -34.07
CA GLN A 273 -5.56 10.31 -34.53
C GLN A 273 -4.85 9.20 -35.32
N GLU A 274 -4.24 9.61 -36.43
CA GLU A 274 -3.33 8.77 -37.22
C GLU A 274 -1.90 9.05 -36.80
N THR A 275 -1.19 8.00 -36.37
CA THR A 275 0.21 8.07 -35.90
C THR A 275 0.98 6.87 -36.43
N THR A 276 2.31 6.89 -36.36
CA THR A 276 3.14 5.74 -36.76
C THR A 276 3.39 4.80 -35.58
N VAL A 277 3.70 3.53 -35.89
CA VAL A 277 4.12 2.55 -34.88
C VAL A 277 5.34 3.03 -34.09
N GLU A 278 6.30 3.67 -34.76
CA GLU A 278 7.49 4.27 -34.13
C GLU A 278 7.13 5.32 -33.07
N SER A 279 6.17 6.20 -33.38
CA SER A 279 5.71 7.26 -32.47
C SER A 279 5.06 6.69 -31.20
N ILE A 280 4.29 5.61 -31.33
CA ILE A 280 3.61 4.96 -30.18
C ILE A 280 4.60 4.26 -29.25
N VAL A 281 5.58 3.57 -29.83
CA VAL A 281 6.57 2.79 -29.07
C VAL A 281 7.61 3.69 -28.42
N GLY A 282 7.90 4.82 -29.06
CA GLY A 282 8.89 5.81 -28.65
C GLY A 282 10.23 5.61 -29.38
N PRO A 283 10.87 6.70 -29.85
CA PRO A 283 12.05 6.64 -30.72
C PRO A 283 13.26 5.96 -30.06
N LEU A 284 13.39 6.06 -28.74
CA LEU A 284 14.44 5.36 -27.96
C LEU A 284 14.29 3.85 -28.04
N ARG A 285 13.08 3.31 -27.83
CA ARG A 285 12.80 1.88 -27.90
C ARG A 285 12.85 1.35 -29.33
N ALA A 286 12.38 2.13 -30.31
CA ALA A 286 12.53 1.79 -31.73
C ALA A 286 14.02 1.73 -32.13
N GLY A 287 14.82 2.70 -31.68
CA GLY A 287 16.27 2.72 -31.87
C GLY A 287 16.99 1.55 -31.20
N GLU A 288 16.60 1.18 -29.97
CA GLU A 288 17.13 0.00 -29.27
C GLU A 288 16.87 -1.29 -30.06
N LEU A 289 15.63 -1.50 -30.52
CA LEU A 289 15.25 -2.67 -31.32
C LEU A 289 16.02 -2.74 -32.64
N VAL A 290 16.24 -1.61 -33.32
CA VAL A 290 17.08 -1.54 -34.53
C VAL A 290 18.57 -1.73 -34.22
N SER A 291 19.05 -1.28 -33.06
CA SER A 291 20.46 -1.40 -32.65
C SER A 291 20.86 -2.81 -32.21
N THR A 292 19.93 -3.59 -31.64
CA THR A 292 20.16 -5.02 -31.32
C THR A 292 20.43 -5.88 -32.58
N LEU A 293 20.11 -5.35 -33.75
CA LEU A 293 20.30 -5.96 -35.05
C LEU A 293 21.63 -5.60 -35.73
N THR A 294 22.38 -4.63 -35.19
CA THR A 294 23.72 -4.30 -35.71
C THR A 294 24.78 -5.09 -34.92
N PRO A 295 25.51 -6.05 -35.52
CA PRO A 295 26.62 -6.66 -34.82
C PRO A 295 27.59 -5.54 -34.42
N LYS A 296 27.94 -5.47 -33.13
CA LYS A 296 29.05 -4.66 -32.63
C LYS A 296 30.20 -4.87 -33.62
N ARG A 297 30.53 -3.85 -34.42
CA ARG A 297 31.72 -3.86 -35.29
C ARG A 297 32.89 -4.25 -34.39
N THR A 298 33.33 -5.49 -34.52
CA THR A 298 34.61 -5.94 -33.99
C THR A 298 35.62 -4.97 -34.57
N ARG A 299 36.23 -4.14 -33.71
CA ARG A 299 37.39 -3.33 -34.09
C ARG A 299 38.47 -4.32 -34.51
N GLN A 300 38.50 -4.66 -35.80
CA GLN A 300 39.71 -5.16 -36.42
C GLN A 300 40.71 -4.02 -36.31
N HIS A 301 41.64 -4.15 -35.36
CA HIS A 301 42.88 -3.40 -35.38
C HIS A 301 43.65 -3.80 -36.63
N ALA A 302 43.39 -3.12 -37.73
CA ALA A 302 44.32 -3.00 -38.83
C ALA A 302 45.39 -1.99 -38.42
N ASN A 303 46.42 -2.46 -37.72
CA ASN A 303 47.70 -1.77 -37.68
C ASN A 303 48.64 -2.50 -38.63
N GLY A 304 48.65 -2.07 -39.88
CA GLY A 304 49.82 -2.20 -40.74
C GLY A 304 50.66 -0.93 -40.64
N TRP A 305 51.94 -1.10 -41.02
CA TRP A 305 52.99 -0.08 -41.21
C TRP A 305 53.60 0.41 -39.88
N THR A 306 54.87 0.20 -39.56
CA THR A 306 56.12 -0.07 -40.32
C THR A 306 57.11 -0.77 -39.39
#